data_AF-A0A820NRM7-F1
#
_entry.id   AF-A0A820NRM7-F1
#
_cell.length_a   1.000
_cell.length_b   1.000
_cell.length_c   1.000
_cell.angle_alpha   90.00
_cell.angle_beta   90.00
_cell.angle_gamma   90.00
#
_symmetry.space_group_name_H-M   'P 1'
#
loop_
_entity.id
_entity.type
_entity.pdbx_description
1 polymer ?
#
loop_
_entity_poly.entity_id
_entity_poly.type
_entity_poly.pdbx_seq_one_letter_code
_entity_poly.pdbx_strand_id
1 'polypeptide(L)'
;CDFYYYSFEFRHAPNPYFPGATVSRFSPNDKIPLNLRESRTHNRPMPSTCFHCSYCFDRLETVRLKIASFSHTELDVPKYHDQKHIIDCVRNGKDLYDRHSEQYRRVNINEIELPRIVQVERERFIYMLDRSSPNAGFRDL
;
A
#
# COMPACT_ATOMS: atom_id res chain seq x y z
N CYS A 1 -6.65 8.02 3.04
CA CYS A 1 -5.35 7.97 2.40
C CYS A 1 -5.54 7.49 1.00
N ASP A 2 -4.73 7.99 0.08
CA ASP A 2 -4.52 7.30 -1.18
C ASP A 2 -3.75 6.01 -0.89
N PHE A 3 -4.31 4.88 -1.32
CA PHE A 3 -3.77 3.55 -1.04
C PHE A 3 -2.97 3.07 -2.25
N TYR A 4 -1.68 2.86 -2.03
CA TYR A 4 -0.75 2.23 -2.95
C TYR A 4 -0.29 0.85 -2.43
N TYR A 5 0.06 -0.06 -3.34
CA TYR A 5 0.41 -1.42 -2.94
C TYR A 5 1.91 -1.71 -2.97
N TYR A 6 2.62 -1.50 -4.08
CA TYR A 6 4.06 -1.82 -4.21
C TYR A 6 4.98 -0.61 -4.44
N SER A 7 4.42 0.45 -5.01
CA SER A 7 5.05 1.73 -5.32
C SER A 7 3.92 2.75 -5.55
N PHE A 8 4.25 4.03 -5.70
CA PHE A 8 3.27 5.05 -6.09
C PHE A 8 2.72 4.85 -7.51
N GLU A 9 3.25 3.89 -8.27
CA GLU A 9 2.65 3.48 -9.55
C GLU A 9 1.37 2.67 -9.34
N PHE A 10 1.19 1.93 -8.24
CA PHE A 10 0.09 0.95 -8.11
C PHE A 10 -0.96 1.39 -7.10
N ARG A 11 -1.96 2.13 -7.57
CA ARG A 11 -3.06 2.65 -6.74
C ARG A 11 -4.18 1.63 -6.64
N HIS A 12 -4.64 1.36 -5.43
CA HIS A 12 -5.82 0.53 -5.17
C HIS A 12 -7.07 1.16 -5.79
N ALA A 13 -7.90 0.33 -6.41
CA ALA A 13 -9.19 0.78 -6.90
C ALA A 13 -10.06 1.24 -5.71
N PRO A 14 -10.91 2.27 -5.88
CA PRO A 14 -11.82 2.70 -4.82
C PRO A 14 -12.61 1.51 -4.25
N ASN A 15 -12.52 1.31 -2.93
CA ASN A 15 -13.15 0.21 -2.25
C ASN A 15 -13.98 0.75 -1.07
N PRO A 16 -15.29 0.44 -0.98
CA PRO A 16 -16.15 0.94 0.10
C PRO A 16 -15.70 0.48 1.50
N TYR A 17 -14.96 -0.62 1.61
CA TYR A 17 -14.38 -1.12 2.86
C TYR A 17 -13.10 -0.38 3.28
N PHE A 18 -12.48 0.36 2.35
CA PHE A 18 -11.33 1.23 2.59
C PHE A 18 -11.67 2.65 2.12
N PRO A 19 -12.62 3.34 2.78
CA PRO A 19 -13.10 4.64 2.33
C PRO A 19 -11.98 5.69 2.29
N GLY A 20 -10.90 5.48 3.04
CA GLY A 20 -9.76 6.38 3.10
C GLY A 20 -9.60 6.94 4.51
N ALA A 21 -9.10 8.17 4.60
CA ALA A 21 -8.90 8.83 5.87
C ALA A 21 -10.09 9.73 6.15
N THR A 22 -10.50 9.74 7.41
CA THR A 22 -11.62 10.54 7.90
C THR A 22 -11.12 11.39 9.05
N VAL A 23 -11.55 12.64 9.11
CA VAL A 23 -11.27 13.52 10.25
C VAL A 23 -12.49 13.55 11.15
N SER A 24 -12.26 13.49 12.45
CA SER A 24 -13.29 13.75 13.45
C SER A 24 -12.83 14.89 14.35
N ARG A 25 -13.79 15.68 14.84
CA ARG A 25 -13.52 16.58 15.95
C ARG A 25 -13.32 15.77 17.23
N PHE A 26 -12.39 16.24 18.04
CA PHE A 26 -12.11 15.75 19.38
C PHE A 26 -12.76 16.70 20.39
N SER A 27 -13.54 16.16 21.34
CA SER A 27 -13.92 16.86 22.58
C SER A 27 -13.28 16.14 23.78
N PRO A 28 -12.80 16.86 24.81
CA PRO A 28 -12.23 16.26 26.01
C PRO A 28 -13.15 15.25 26.74
N ASN A 29 -14.47 15.36 26.52
CA ASN A 29 -15.48 14.50 27.15
C ASN A 29 -15.98 13.37 26.22
N ASP A 30 -15.44 13.25 25.00
CA ASP A 30 -15.88 12.21 24.07
C ASP A 30 -15.41 10.82 24.52
N LYS A 31 -16.28 9.82 24.35
CA LYS A 31 -15.89 8.40 24.40
C LYS A 31 -15.37 7.98 23.03
N ILE A 32 -14.16 8.43 22.73
CA ILE A 32 -13.52 8.46 21.41
C ILE A 32 -13.39 7.11 20.68
N PRO A 33 -13.22 5.93 21.31
CA PRO A 33 -12.90 4.73 20.53
C PRO A 33 -14.08 4.16 19.72
N LEU A 34 -15.32 4.22 20.24
CA LEU A 34 -16.45 3.53 19.63
C LEU A 34 -17.07 4.35 18.49
N ASN A 35 -17.37 5.62 18.75
CA ASN A 35 -17.99 6.51 17.77
C ASN A 35 -17.13 6.64 16.49
N LEU A 36 -15.80 6.74 16.62
CA LEU A 36 -14.88 6.76 15.48
C LEU A 36 -14.86 5.46 14.68
N ARG A 37 -15.04 4.32 15.35
CA ARG A 37 -14.97 2.99 14.74
C ARG A 37 -16.28 2.65 14.03
N GLU A 38 -17.40 3.07 14.59
CA GLU A 38 -18.75 2.89 14.02
C GLU A 38 -19.08 3.93 12.94
N SER A 39 -18.48 5.14 13.00
CA SER A 39 -18.70 6.18 12.00
C SER A 39 -17.82 6.06 10.75
N ARG A 40 -17.02 4.99 10.59
CA ARG A 40 -16.11 4.81 9.44
C ARG A 40 -16.83 4.83 8.09
N THR A 41 -18.10 4.43 8.06
CA THR A 41 -18.97 4.44 6.87
C THR A 41 -19.78 5.73 6.72
N HIS A 42 -19.88 6.55 7.77
CA HIS A 42 -20.69 7.77 7.81
C HIS A 42 -19.87 9.04 7.60
N ASN A 43 -18.57 8.99 7.91
CA ASN A 43 -17.66 10.12 7.70
C ASN A 43 -17.25 10.21 6.24
N ARG A 44 -17.37 11.40 5.65
CA ARG A 44 -16.91 11.66 4.29
C ARG A 44 -15.39 11.46 4.23
N PRO A 45 -14.88 10.55 3.38
CA PRO A 45 -13.44 10.38 3.26
C PRO A 45 -12.82 11.63 2.64
N MET A 46 -11.65 11.99 3.14
CA MET A 46 -10.85 13.07 2.60
C MET A 46 -9.77 12.49 1.68
N PRO A 47 -9.90 12.66 0.35
CA PRO A 47 -8.87 12.22 -0.59
C PRO A 47 -7.56 12.99 -0.32
N SER A 48 -6.42 12.38 -0.66
CA SER A 48 -5.11 13.03 -0.66
C SER A 48 -4.65 13.66 0.67
N THR A 49 -5.26 13.28 1.79
CA THR A 49 -4.84 13.73 3.14
C THR A 49 -3.70 12.91 3.74
N CYS A 50 -3.43 11.74 3.18
CA CYS A 50 -2.34 10.86 3.60
C CYS A 50 -2.04 9.85 2.51
N PHE A 51 -0.84 9.28 2.59
CA PHE A 51 -0.36 8.22 1.73
C PHE A 51 -0.30 6.93 2.54
N HIS A 52 -0.85 5.85 2.00
CA HIS A 52 -0.63 4.51 2.53
C HIS A 52 0.10 3.70 1.47
N CYS A 53 1.16 3.00 1.85
CA CYS A 53 1.74 1.97 1.00
C CYS A 53 1.95 0.66 1.76
N SER A 54 1.39 -0.44 1.26
CA SER A 54 1.46 -1.73 1.95
C SER A 54 2.82 -2.43 1.80
N TYR A 55 3.38 -2.50 0.60
CA TYR A 55 4.60 -3.25 0.27
C TYR A 55 5.61 -2.38 -0.51
N CYS A 56 5.69 -1.08 -0.21
CA CYS A 56 6.74 -0.20 -0.72
C CYS A 56 8.08 -0.48 -0.02
N PHE A 57 8.64 -1.67 -0.20
CA PHE A 57 9.94 -2.07 0.33
C PHE A 57 10.98 -2.17 -0.79
N ASP A 58 12.22 -1.82 -0.47
CA ASP A 58 13.36 -1.91 -1.38
C ASP A 58 14.06 -3.26 -1.35
N ARG A 59 13.58 -4.21 -0.54
CA ARG A 59 14.16 -5.55 -0.37
C ARG A 59 13.12 -6.64 -0.43
N LEU A 60 13.45 -7.74 -1.10
CA LEU A 60 12.62 -8.95 -1.16
C LEU A 60 12.44 -9.54 0.24
N GLU A 61 13.50 -9.57 1.04
CA GLU A 61 13.46 -10.13 2.39
C GLU A 61 12.50 -9.36 3.31
N THR A 62 12.35 -8.04 3.13
CA THR A 62 11.37 -7.25 3.89
C THR A 62 9.94 -7.58 3.50
N VAL A 63 9.69 -7.91 2.23
CA VAL A 63 8.37 -8.41 1.78
C VAL A 63 8.05 -9.74 2.46
N ARG A 64 9.00 -10.69 2.42
CA ARG A 64 8.86 -12.00 3.09
C ARG A 64 8.64 -11.88 4.59
N LEU A 65 9.42 -11.03 5.26
CA LEU A 65 9.26 -10.74 6.69
C LEU A 65 7.87 -10.20 7.00
N LYS A 66 7.31 -9.33 6.13
CA LYS A 66 5.95 -8.82 6.32
C LYS A 66 4.91 -9.94 6.17
N ILE A 67 5.06 -10.82 5.17
CA ILE A 67 4.17 -11.97 4.98
C ILE A 67 4.19 -12.88 6.21
N ALA A 68 5.36 -13.11 6.81
CA ALA A 68 5.50 -13.97 7.99
C ALA A 68 5.06 -13.33 9.33
N SER A 69 4.79 -12.02 9.38
CA SER A 69 4.61 -11.29 10.65
C SER A 69 3.22 -10.68 10.87
N PHE A 70 2.36 -10.65 9.85
CA PHE A 70 1.01 -10.09 9.98
C PHE A 70 0.00 -11.14 10.44
N SER A 71 -1.11 -10.69 11.06
CA SER A 71 -2.06 -11.55 11.77
C SER A 71 -2.80 -12.58 10.93
N HIS A 72 -2.74 -12.50 9.60
CA HIS A 72 -3.36 -13.45 8.68
C HIS A 72 -2.41 -14.60 8.37
N THR A 73 -2.17 -15.46 9.37
CA THR A 73 -1.26 -16.61 9.26
C THR A 73 -1.69 -17.60 8.17
N GLU A 74 -2.97 -17.60 7.77
CA GLU A 74 -3.47 -18.38 6.63
C GLU A 74 -2.85 -17.97 5.28
N LEU A 75 -2.29 -16.77 5.20
CA LEU A 75 -1.58 -16.24 4.04
C LEU A 75 -0.07 -16.39 4.16
N ASP A 76 0.44 -17.00 5.24
CA ASP A 76 1.85 -17.34 5.39
C ASP A 76 2.13 -18.71 4.77
N VAL A 77 2.08 -18.78 3.44
CA VAL A 77 2.27 -20.02 2.67
C VAL A 77 3.43 -19.92 1.68
N PRO A 78 4.15 -21.02 1.38
CA PRO A 78 5.35 -20.99 0.54
C PRO A 78 5.19 -20.28 -0.81
N LYS A 79 4.00 -20.37 -1.42
CA LYS A 79 3.67 -19.70 -2.68
C LYS A 79 3.92 -18.19 -2.61
N TYR A 80 3.52 -17.53 -1.53
CA TYR A 80 3.62 -16.08 -1.41
C TYR A 80 5.02 -15.61 -1.01
N HIS A 81 5.88 -16.53 -0.55
CA HIS A 81 7.31 -16.28 -0.32
C HIS A 81 8.19 -16.52 -1.54
N ASP A 82 7.65 -17.15 -2.59
CA ASP A 82 8.41 -17.43 -3.80
C ASP A 82 8.89 -16.13 -4.46
N GLN A 83 10.17 -16.09 -4.81
CA GLN A 83 10.81 -14.90 -5.37
C GLN A 83 10.19 -14.52 -6.72
N LYS A 84 9.90 -15.50 -7.60
CA LYS A 84 9.37 -15.22 -8.92
C LYS A 84 7.95 -14.69 -8.82
N HIS A 85 7.14 -15.26 -7.92
CA HIS A 85 5.81 -14.76 -7.57
C HIS A 85 5.85 -13.31 -7.10
N ILE A 86 6.69 -13.00 -6.10
CA ILE A 86 6.80 -11.64 -5.56
C ILE A 86 7.25 -10.65 -6.65
N ILE A 87 8.27 -10.99 -7.44
CA ILE A 87 8.74 -10.13 -8.54
C ILE A 87 7.62 -9.89 -9.56
N ASP A 88 6.90 -10.94 -9.98
CA ASP A 88 5.79 -10.82 -10.93
C ASP A 88 4.69 -9.90 -10.39
N CYS A 89 4.29 -10.09 -9.14
CA CYS A 89 3.26 -9.26 -8.52
C CYS A 89 3.69 -7.79 -8.39
N VAL A 90 4.91 -7.54 -7.90
CA VAL A 90 5.44 -6.18 -7.67
C VAL A 90 5.62 -5.42 -8.98
N ARG A 91 6.12 -6.08 -10.03
CA ARG A 91 6.31 -5.47 -11.35
C ARG A 91 4.99 -5.17 -12.05
N ASN A 92 4.00 -6.05 -11.89
CA ASN A 92 2.77 -6.01 -12.68
C ASN A 92 1.55 -5.51 -11.90
N GLY A 93 1.70 -5.18 -10.62
CA GLY A 93 0.60 -4.68 -9.79
C GLY A 93 -0.46 -5.74 -9.47
N LYS A 94 -0.10 -7.02 -9.48
CA LYS A 94 -1.03 -8.12 -9.13
C LYS A 94 -1.17 -8.22 -7.62
N ASP A 95 -2.32 -8.66 -7.11
CA ASP A 95 -2.44 -8.93 -5.68
C ASP A 95 -1.43 -10.02 -5.26
N LEU A 96 -0.74 -9.79 -4.14
CA LEU A 96 0.27 -10.72 -3.63
C LEU A 96 -0.36 -12.06 -3.22
N TYR A 97 -1.63 -12.02 -2.84
CA TYR A 97 -2.39 -13.12 -2.26
C TYR A 97 -3.47 -13.67 -3.19
N ASP A 98 -3.44 -13.32 -4.48
CA ASP A 98 -4.40 -13.74 -5.52
C ASP A 98 -5.88 -13.45 -5.20
N ARG A 99 -6.16 -12.43 -4.39
CA ARG A 99 -7.53 -12.04 -4.06
C ARG A 99 -8.13 -11.26 -5.22
N HIS A 100 -9.11 -11.85 -5.90
CA HIS A 100 -9.78 -11.21 -7.05
C HIS A 100 -10.44 -9.85 -6.75
N SER A 101 -10.81 -9.62 -5.48
CA SER A 101 -11.37 -8.34 -5.02
C SER A 101 -10.33 -7.23 -4.90
N GLU A 102 -9.04 -7.55 -4.91
CA GLU A 102 -7.94 -6.62 -4.73
C GLU A 102 -7.32 -6.30 -6.08
N GLN A 103 -7.56 -5.09 -6.58
CA GLN A 103 -7.09 -4.63 -7.88
C GLN A 103 -6.33 -3.33 -7.74
N TYR A 104 -5.16 -3.28 -8.38
CA TYR A 104 -4.27 -2.13 -8.34
C TYR A 104 -4.04 -1.62 -9.76
N ARG A 105 -4.48 -0.39 -10.02
CA ARG A 105 -4.26 0.27 -11.31
C ARG A 105 -2.88 0.91 -11.32
N ARG A 106 -2.12 0.68 -12.40
CA ARG A 106 -0.92 1.45 -12.69
C ARG A 106 -1.30 2.88 -13.07
N VAL A 107 -0.81 3.89 -12.34
CA VAL A 107 -1.05 5.32 -12.57
C VAL A 107 0.22 6.02 -13.06
N ASN A 108 0.06 7.15 -13.75
CA ASN A 108 1.18 8.00 -14.12
C ASN A 108 1.67 8.77 -12.89
N ILE A 109 2.93 8.55 -12.50
CA ILE A 109 3.50 9.18 -11.30
C ILE A 109 3.56 10.71 -11.40
N ASN A 110 3.56 11.27 -12.62
CA ASN A 110 3.60 12.70 -12.87
C ASN A 110 2.21 13.36 -12.72
N GLU A 111 1.14 12.56 -12.58
CA GLU A 111 -0.24 13.02 -12.43
C GLU A 111 -0.76 12.88 -10.98
N ILE A 112 0.09 12.47 -10.05
CA ILE A 112 -0.26 12.27 -8.64
C ILE A 112 0.62 13.09 -7.72
N GLU A 113 0.11 13.39 -6.53
CA GLU A 113 0.93 13.88 -5.44
C GLU A 113 1.79 12.76 -4.86
N LEU A 114 3.03 13.09 -4.53
CA LEU A 114 3.99 12.18 -3.89
C LEU A 114 4.40 12.75 -2.53
N PRO A 115 4.79 11.92 -1.54
CA PRO A 115 5.40 12.42 -0.33
C PRO A 115 6.62 13.29 -0.64
N ARG A 116 6.73 14.47 -0.01
CA ARG A 116 7.81 15.43 -0.28
C ARG A 116 9.21 14.81 -0.20
N ILE A 117 9.44 13.91 0.74
CA ILE A 117 10.74 13.23 0.89
C ILE A 117 11.08 12.35 -0.31
N VAL A 118 10.09 11.70 -0.92
CA VAL A 118 10.25 10.88 -2.12
C VAL A 118 10.51 11.77 -3.35
N GLN A 119 9.90 12.95 -3.39
CA GLN A 119 10.17 13.93 -4.45
C GLN A 119 11.58 14.52 -4.39
N VAL A 120 12.09 14.79 -3.19
CA VAL A 120 13.41 15.38 -2.98
C VAL A 120 14.52 14.33 -3.13
N GLU A 121 14.32 13.13 -2.57
CA GLU A 121 15.31 12.05 -2.55
C GLU A 121 14.97 10.94 -3.55
N ARG A 122 14.67 11.30 -4.81
CA ARG A 122 14.15 10.36 -5.83
C ARG A 122 15.04 9.13 -6.02
N GLU A 123 16.36 9.32 -6.05
CA GLU A 123 17.32 8.22 -6.23
C GLU A 123 17.26 7.23 -5.07
N ARG A 124 17.18 7.73 -3.83
CA ARG A 124 17.04 6.90 -2.63
C ARG A 124 15.74 6.10 -2.65
N PHE A 125 14.67 6.68 -3.19
CA PHE A 125 13.32 6.09 -3.22
C PHE A 125 12.89 5.63 -4.61
N ILE A 126 13.82 5.30 -5.51
CA ILE A 126 13.48 4.92 -6.89
C ILE A 126 12.54 3.72 -6.95
N TYR A 127 12.69 2.76 -6.02
CA TYR A 127 11.78 1.61 -5.88
C TYR A 127 10.33 2.00 -5.54
N MET A 128 10.08 3.19 -5.00
CA MET A 128 8.72 3.71 -4.78
C MET A 128 8.15 4.41 -6.02
N LEU A 129 8.95 4.63 -7.07
CA LEU A 129 8.60 5.41 -8.25
C LEU A 129 8.63 4.59 -9.54
N ASP A 130 9.48 3.56 -9.60
CA ASP A 130 9.65 2.69 -10.76
C ASP A 130 9.99 1.25 -10.33
N ARG A 131 9.08 0.33 -10.64
CA ARG A 131 9.21 -1.12 -10.43
C ARG A 131 9.48 -1.90 -11.71
N SER A 132 9.83 -1.24 -12.81
CA SER A 132 9.94 -1.85 -14.14
C SER A 132 11.23 -2.65 -14.39
N SER A 133 12.24 -2.57 -13.52
CA SER A 133 13.51 -3.32 -13.64
C SER A 133 13.30 -4.82 -13.42
N PRO A 134 14.03 -5.75 -14.08
CA PRO A 134 13.80 -7.20 -14.01
C PRO A 134 13.67 -7.77 -12.58
N ASN A 135 14.39 -7.20 -11.61
CA ASN A 135 14.34 -7.54 -10.19
C ASN A 135 13.31 -6.71 -9.38
N ALA A 136 12.37 -6.03 -10.04
CA ALA A 136 11.33 -5.19 -9.44
C ALA A 136 11.85 -4.04 -8.56
N GLY A 137 13.08 -3.58 -8.79
CA GLY A 137 13.73 -2.54 -7.98
C GLY A 137 14.16 -3.00 -6.59
N PHE A 138 14.21 -4.31 -6.33
CA PHE A 138 14.77 -4.87 -5.10
C PHE A 138 16.30 -4.75 -5.09
N ARG A 139 16.87 -4.31 -3.97
CA ARG A 139 18.32 -4.06 -3.80
C ARG A 139 19.11 -5.29 -3.40
N ASP A 140 18.43 -6.32 -2.91
CA ASP A 140 18.98 -7.59 -2.46
C ASP A 140 18.89 -8.69 -3.53
N LEU A 141 18.61 -8.31 -4.79
CA LEU A 141 18.48 -9.19 -5.95
C LEU A 141 19.33 -8.74 -7.14
#